data_AF-A0A7J5D3R3-F1
#
_entry.id   AF-A0A7J5D3R3-F1
#
_cell.length_a   1.000
_cell.length_b   1.000
_cell.length_c   1.000
_cell.angle_alpha   90.00
_cell.angle_beta   90.00
_cell.angle_gamma   90.00
#
_symmetry.space_group_name_H-M   'P 1'
#
loop_
_entity.id
_entity.type
_entity.pdbx_description
1 polymer ?
#
loop_
_entity_poly.entity_id
_entity_poly.type
_entity_poly.pdbx_seq_one_letter_code
_entity_poly.pdbx_strand_id
1 'polypeptide(L)'
;MAEEAENDVRARKEREKDELYALDISGVEWQSAPGTEEHEERVEIAHLPGGAVAMRSSLDPGTVLRYTEAEWRAFVLGARDGEFDLEPAPPAGGQAE
;
A
#
# COMPACT_ATOMS: atom_id res chain seq x y z
N MET A 1 -18.86 -20.33 -19.17
CA MET A 1 -19.59 -19.05 -18.99
C MET A 1 -19.05 -18.27 -17.79
N ALA A 2 -19.28 -18.67 -16.52
CA ALA A 2 -18.74 -17.94 -15.35
C ALA A 2 -17.21 -18.01 -15.25
N GLU A 3 -16.64 -19.21 -15.40
CA GLU A 3 -15.20 -19.46 -15.31
C GLU A 3 -14.39 -18.74 -16.41
N GLU A 4 -14.96 -18.60 -17.61
CA GLU A 4 -14.34 -17.84 -18.72
C GLU A 4 -14.29 -16.34 -18.43
N ALA A 5 -15.36 -15.79 -17.83
CA ALA A 5 -15.40 -14.37 -17.45
C ALA A 5 -14.43 -14.05 -16.31
N GLU A 6 -14.28 -14.96 -15.34
CA GLU A 6 -13.30 -14.81 -14.25
C GLU A 6 -11.85 -14.84 -14.77
N ASN A 7 -11.56 -15.72 -15.74
CA ASN A 7 -10.24 -15.78 -16.37
C ASN A 7 -9.91 -14.51 -17.15
N ASP A 8 -10.88 -13.94 -17.89
CA ASP A 8 -10.69 -12.67 -18.61
C ASP A 8 -10.37 -11.51 -17.64
N VAL A 9 -11.10 -11.43 -16.52
CA VAL A 9 -10.85 -10.42 -15.47
C VAL A 9 -9.45 -10.58 -14.88
N ARG A 10 -9.02 -11.81 -14.59
CA ARG A 10 -7.67 -12.08 -14.07
C ARG A 10 -6.60 -11.65 -15.07
N ALA A 11 -6.73 -12.05 -16.33
CA ALA A 11 -5.77 -11.70 -17.37
C ALA A 11 -5.66 -10.18 -17.56
N ARG A 12 -6.78 -9.46 -17.50
CA ARG A 12 -6.78 -8.00 -17.54
C ARG A 12 -6.02 -7.39 -16.36
N LYS A 13 -6.28 -7.86 -15.12
CA LYS A 13 -5.58 -7.40 -13.92
C LYS A 13 -4.08 -7.70 -13.96
N GLU A 14 -3.71 -8.88 -14.47
CA GLU A 14 -2.29 -9.25 -14.60
C GLU A 14 -1.56 -8.35 -15.58
N ARG A 15 -2.18 -8.00 -16.73
CA ARG A 15 -1.61 -7.03 -17.67
C ARG A 15 -1.46 -5.65 -17.04
N GLU A 16 -2.48 -5.16 -16.36
CA GLU A 16 -2.44 -3.85 -15.68
C GLU A 16 -1.34 -3.79 -14.62
N LYS A 17 -1.19 -4.87 -13.85
CA LYS A 17 -0.10 -5.03 -12.88
C LYS A 17 1.27 -5.06 -13.57
N ASP A 18 1.42 -5.81 -14.66
CA ASP A 18 2.68 -5.89 -15.40
C ASP A 18 3.09 -4.51 -15.94
N GLU A 19 2.15 -3.79 -16.56
CA GLU A 19 2.33 -2.41 -17.04
C GLU A 19 2.74 -1.46 -15.90
N LEU A 20 2.11 -1.60 -14.72
CA LEU A 20 2.42 -0.82 -13.54
C LEU A 20 3.83 -1.11 -12.99
N TYR A 21 4.26 -2.37 -12.99
CA TYR A 21 5.60 -2.79 -12.53
C TYR A 21 6.70 -2.51 -13.57
N ALA A 22 6.35 -2.35 -14.84
CA ALA A 22 7.26 -1.94 -15.90
C ALA A 22 7.64 -0.44 -15.85
N LEU A 23 6.89 0.39 -15.11
CA LEU A 23 7.22 1.81 -14.96
C LEU A 23 8.60 2.01 -14.33
N ASP A 24 9.38 2.96 -14.88
CA ASP A 24 10.60 3.43 -14.24
C ASP A 24 10.25 4.29 -13.01
N ILE A 25 10.80 3.91 -11.86
CA ILE A 25 10.61 4.61 -10.59
C ILE A 25 11.94 5.15 -10.04
N SER A 26 12.99 5.18 -10.86
CA SER A 26 14.31 5.62 -10.42
C SER A 26 14.37 7.12 -10.07
N GLY A 27 13.53 7.92 -10.72
CA GLY A 27 13.47 9.38 -10.56
C GLY A 27 12.25 9.89 -9.79
N VAL A 28 11.48 9.04 -9.12
CA VAL A 28 10.28 9.48 -8.39
C VAL A 28 10.64 10.12 -7.06
N GLU A 29 9.83 11.09 -6.64
CA GLU A 29 9.96 11.72 -5.33
C GLU A 29 9.24 10.87 -4.28
N TRP A 30 9.97 10.46 -3.25
CA TRP A 30 9.45 9.71 -2.11
C TRP A 30 9.03 10.67 -0.99
N GLN A 31 7.82 10.48 -0.50
CA GLN A 31 7.18 11.33 0.48
C GLN A 31 6.81 10.51 1.72
N SER A 32 7.10 11.06 2.89
CA SER A 32 6.75 10.48 4.20
C SER A 32 5.64 11.29 4.85
N ALA A 33 4.99 10.71 5.85
CA ALA A 33 4.01 11.45 6.65
C ALA A 33 4.66 12.65 7.36
N PRO A 34 3.96 13.79 7.50
CA PRO A 34 4.48 14.92 8.25
C PRO A 34 4.71 14.55 9.71
N GLY A 35 5.87 14.93 10.26
CA GLY A 35 6.21 14.69 11.66
C GLY A 35 6.95 13.39 11.95
N THR A 36 7.26 12.55 10.95
CA THR A 36 8.20 11.42 11.12
C THR A 36 9.65 11.92 11.11
N GLU A 37 10.45 11.55 12.11
CA GLU A 37 11.88 11.83 12.13
C GLU A 37 12.66 10.89 11.20
N GLU A 38 13.86 11.29 10.77
CA GLU A 38 14.68 10.50 9.84
C GLU A 38 15.08 9.12 10.39
N HIS A 39 15.10 8.99 11.72
CA HIS A 39 15.50 7.76 12.42
C HIS A 39 14.34 6.80 12.72
N GLU A 40 13.10 7.21 12.47
CA GLU A 40 11.92 6.36 12.70
C GLU A 40 11.62 5.47 11.47
N GLU A 41 11.12 4.27 11.74
CA GLU A 41 10.48 3.45 10.70
C GLU A 41 9.27 4.22 10.17
N ARG A 42 9.18 4.35 8.84
CA ARG A 42 8.11 5.09 8.19
C ARG A 42 7.75 4.46 6.86
N VAL A 43 6.48 4.63 6.49
CA VAL A 43 6.00 4.34 5.15
C VAL A 43 6.30 5.53 4.25
N GLU A 44 6.87 5.25 3.09
CA GLU A 44 7.10 6.24 2.04
C GLU A 44 6.23 5.92 0.83
N ILE A 45 5.66 6.97 0.23
CA ILE A 45 4.88 6.86 -1.01
C ILE A 45 5.46 7.73 -2.11
N ALA A 46 5.24 7.34 -3.36
CA ALA A 46 5.56 8.15 -4.53
C ALA A 46 4.41 8.10 -5.55
N HIS A 47 4.03 9.26 -6.07
CA HIS A 47 3.00 9.37 -7.09
C HIS A 47 3.55 8.98 -8.47
N LEU A 48 2.83 8.10 -9.16
CA LEU A 48 3.15 7.60 -10.49
C LEU A 48 2.15 8.14 -11.53
N PRO A 49 2.46 8.02 -12.85
CA PRO A 49 1.53 8.38 -13.90
C PRO A 49 0.18 7.68 -13.77
N GLY A 50 -0.90 8.35 -14.20
CA GLY A 50 -2.25 7.78 -14.18
C GLY A 50 -2.86 7.60 -12.78
N GLY A 51 -2.35 8.32 -11.78
CA GLY A 51 -2.88 8.29 -10.41
C GLY A 51 -2.42 7.07 -9.60
N ALA A 52 -1.55 6.24 -10.16
CA ALA A 52 -0.94 5.13 -9.44
C ALA A 52 0.01 5.61 -8.33
N VAL A 53 0.28 4.72 -7.37
CA VAL A 53 1.12 5.01 -6.20
C VAL A 53 2.09 3.86 -5.97
N ALA A 54 3.37 4.20 -5.77
CA ALA A 54 4.37 3.29 -5.23
C ALA A 54 4.45 3.48 -3.70
N MET A 55 4.63 2.40 -2.96
CA MET A 55 4.75 2.39 -1.50
C MET A 55 5.91 1.51 -1.08
N ARG A 56 6.69 1.94 -0.09
CA ARG A 56 7.78 1.14 0.49
C ARG A 56 7.97 1.45 1.97
N SER A 57 8.68 0.58 2.67
CA SER A 57 9.19 0.84 4.02
C SER A 57 10.54 1.54 3.96
N SER A 58 10.79 2.50 4.85
CA SER A 58 12.12 3.10 5.01
C SER A 58 13.18 2.09 5.45
N LEU A 59 12.79 0.97 6.09
CA LEU A 59 13.71 -0.09 6.51
C LEU A 59 14.11 -1.04 5.38
N ASP A 60 13.28 -1.15 4.34
CA ASP A 60 13.57 -1.96 3.16
C ASP A 60 13.18 -1.22 1.87
N PRO A 61 13.97 -0.21 1.44
CA PRO A 61 13.64 0.60 0.27
C PRO A 61 13.64 -0.16 -1.06
N GLY A 62 14.18 -1.39 -1.08
CA GLY A 62 14.22 -2.26 -2.26
C GLY A 62 12.89 -2.94 -2.57
N THR A 63 12.04 -3.13 -1.55
CA THR A 63 10.71 -3.74 -1.72
C THR A 63 9.67 -2.65 -1.95
N VAL A 64 9.26 -2.52 -3.21
CA VAL A 64 8.28 -1.51 -3.63
C VAL A 64 6.98 -2.18 -4.06
N LEU A 65 5.91 -1.88 -3.33
CA LEU A 65 4.53 -2.20 -3.71
C LEU A 65 4.01 -1.11 -4.65
N ARG A 66 3.24 -1.48 -5.68
CA ARG A 66 2.64 -0.52 -6.61
C ARG A 66 1.15 -0.78 -6.71
N TYR A 67 0.37 0.31 -6.61
CA TYR A 67 -1.08 0.30 -6.64
C TYR A 67 -1.57 1.13 -7.81
N THR A 68 -2.60 0.64 -8.49
CA THR A 68 -3.38 1.46 -9.42
C THR A 68 -4.11 2.58 -8.67
N GLU A 69 -4.58 3.60 -9.38
CA GLU A 69 -5.40 4.67 -8.77
C GLU A 69 -6.62 4.09 -8.02
N ALA A 70 -7.28 3.10 -8.62
CA ALA A 70 -8.46 2.47 -8.06
C ALA A 70 -8.15 1.71 -6.76
N GLU A 71 -7.08 0.91 -6.75
CA GLU A 71 -6.64 0.18 -5.56
C GLU A 71 -6.19 1.13 -4.46
N TRP A 72 -5.41 2.15 -4.80
CA TRP A 72 -4.96 3.15 -3.84
C TRP A 72 -6.14 3.89 -3.20
N ARG A 73 -7.12 4.30 -4.01
CA ARG A 73 -8.34 4.95 -3.52
C ARG A 73 -9.12 4.03 -2.58
N ALA A 74 -9.27 2.76 -2.92
CA ALA A 74 -9.94 1.79 -2.07
C ALA A 74 -9.19 1.60 -0.74
N PHE A 75 -7.86 1.46 -0.79
CA PHE A 75 -6.99 1.34 0.38
C PHE A 75 -7.14 2.55 1.31
N VAL A 76 -7.05 3.78 0.78
CA VAL A 76 -7.18 5.00 1.59
C VAL A 76 -8.58 5.14 2.19
N LEU A 77 -9.63 4.74 1.46
CA LEU A 77 -10.99 4.75 1.99
C LEU A 77 -11.16 3.75 3.14
N GLY A 78 -10.67 2.52 3.00
CA GLY A 78 -10.69 1.51 4.07
C GLY A 78 -9.88 1.95 5.30
N ALA A 79 -8.69 2.51 5.09
CA ALA A 79 -7.87 3.05 6.16
C ALA A 79 -8.58 4.17 6.93
N ARG A 80 -9.31 5.04 6.22
CA ARG A 80 -10.11 6.12 6.83
C ARG A 80 -11.37 5.61 7.55
N ASP A 81 -11.91 4.47 7.14
CA ASP A 81 -13.05 3.82 7.77
C ASP A 81 -12.64 3.05 9.05
N GLY A 82 -11.34 3.02 9.36
CA GLY A 82 -10.81 2.43 10.58
C GLY A 82 -10.49 0.94 10.46
N GLU A 83 -10.32 0.41 9.23
CA GLU A 83 -9.96 -1.01 9.01
C GLU A 83 -8.63 -1.40 9.70
N PHE A 84 -7.78 -0.42 10.00
CA PHE A 84 -6.51 -0.61 10.70
C PHE A 84 -6.50 -0.11 12.15
N ASP A 85 -7.64 0.34 12.69
CA ASP A 85 -7.72 0.70 14.10
C ASP A 85 -7.60 -0.56 14.96
N LEU A 86 -6.52 -0.64 15.75
CA LEU A 86 -6.34 -1.75 16.67
C LEU A 86 -7.35 -1.62 17.81
N GLU A 87 -8.18 -2.64 18.01
CA GLU A 87 -8.94 -2.75 19.25
C GLU A 87 -7.94 -2.75 20.42
N PRO A 88 -8.17 -1.94 21.47
CA PRO A 88 -7.26 -1.92 22.60
C PRO A 88 -7.20 -3.33 23.19
N ALA A 89 -5.99 -3.90 23.23
CA ALA A 89 -5.77 -5.16 23.94
C ALA A 89 -6.36 -5.04 25.35
N PRO A 90 -7.10 -6.04 25.86
CA PRO A 90 -7.60 -5.99 27.23
C PRO A 90 -6.40 -5.72 28.16
N PRO A 91 -6.56 -4.87 29.19
CA PRO A 91 -5.46 -4.51 30.07
C PRO A 91 -4.86 -5.80 30.61
N ALA A 92 -3.57 -6.01 30.35
CA ALA A 92 -2.83 -7.15 30.87
C ALA A 92 -3.02 -7.13 32.40
N GLY A 93 -3.89 -8.01 32.90
CA GLY A 93 -4.24 -8.08 34.31
C GLY A 93 -2.96 -8.28 35.10
N GLY A 94 -2.61 -7.28 35.90
CA GLY A 94 -1.53 -7.40 36.87
C GLY A 94 -1.80 -8.61 37.75
N GLN A 95 -0.93 -9.61 37.65
CA GLN A 95 -0.84 -10.65 38.67
C GLN A 95 -0.25 -9.96 39.91
N ALA A 96 -1.15 -9.62 40.84
CA ALA A 96 -0.79 -9.37 42.21
C ALA A 96 -0.69 -10.73 42.91
N GLU A 97 0.53 -11.21 43.13
CA GLU A 97 0.89 -12.11 44.24
C GLU A 97 2.30 -11.76 44.75
#